data_AF-A0A2W1BZ72-F1
#
_entry.id   AF-A0A2W1BZ72-F1
#
_cell.length_a   1.000
_cell.length_b   1.000
_cell.length_c   1.000
_cell.angle_alpha   90.00
_cell.angle_beta   90.00
_cell.angle_gamma   90.00
#
_symmetry.space_group_name_H-M   'P 1'
#
loop_
_entity.id
_entity.type
_entity.pdbx_description
1 polymer ?
#
loop_
_entity_poly.entity_id
_entity_poly.type
_entity_poly.pdbx_seq_one_letter_code
_entity_poly.pdbx_strand_id
1 'polypeptide(L)'
;MWCAGHGKTHKDAASVRATHPIPAACGLYYFEVRIVSKGRDGYMGIGLSAHGVNMNRLPGWDKHSYGYHGDDGHSFCSSGTGQPYGPTFTTGDVIGCGVNLVDNTCFYTKNGHHLGIAFRGLPPNLYPTVGLQTPGEVVDANFGQQPFVFDIEDMLRELRARTRRAIDEFPLPEEQGQWQQALHRMVSTYLVHHGYCSTAQAFSRATGQPIDEDIASIKNRQRVSKLVVSGRIGEAIETTRALYPGLLERDHDLLFLLKYRQFVEMVNGSDQEGGEKANGVATSVISHTSRAPSANGHSDKHTNECTRISGPTSPQNGSLMMVGDQEEDQENTGERT
;
A
#
# COMPACT_ATOMS: atom_id res chain seq x y z
N MET A 1 17.05 15.51 22.55
CA MET A 1 16.36 16.11 23.72
C MET A 1 17.39 16.35 24.81
N TRP A 2 17.29 17.41 25.61
CA TRP A 2 18.16 17.66 26.77
C TRP A 2 17.35 18.09 28.00
N CYS A 3 17.80 17.69 29.20
CA CYS A 3 17.18 18.10 30.47
C CYS A 3 17.82 19.38 31.04
N ALA A 4 17.01 20.38 31.39
CA ALA A 4 17.45 21.66 31.97
C ALA A 4 16.93 21.91 33.41
N GLY A 5 16.27 20.92 34.03
CA GLY A 5 15.77 21.02 35.41
C GLY A 5 16.89 20.91 36.45
N HIS A 6 16.63 21.29 37.70
CA HIS A 6 17.62 21.21 38.78
C HIS A 6 17.88 19.76 39.26
N GLY A 7 16.95 18.84 38.95
CA GLY A 7 17.07 17.39 39.17
C GLY A 7 17.24 16.97 40.64
N LYS A 8 16.64 17.67 41.59
CA LYS A 8 16.77 17.35 43.02
C LYS A 8 15.70 16.37 43.52
N THR A 9 14.61 16.21 42.80
CA THR A 9 13.47 15.36 43.20
C THR A 9 12.88 14.62 42.01
N HIS A 10 12.08 13.57 42.26
CA HIS A 10 11.33 12.85 41.22
C HIS A 10 10.34 13.74 40.45
N LYS A 11 10.02 14.94 40.98
CA LYS A 11 9.17 15.94 40.32
C LYS A 11 9.91 16.69 39.19
N ASP A 12 11.22 16.54 39.09
CA ASP A 12 12.03 17.11 38.01
C ASP A 12 12.07 16.21 36.77
N ALA A 13 11.37 15.07 36.80
CA ALA A 13 11.20 14.22 35.62
C ALA A 13 10.38 14.94 34.55
N ALA A 14 10.85 14.86 33.31
CA ALA A 14 10.18 15.43 32.14
C ALA A 14 10.23 14.43 30.98
N SER A 15 9.07 14.17 30.39
CA SER A 15 8.89 13.31 29.23
C SER A 15 8.45 14.09 27.99
N VAL A 16 8.79 13.56 26.84
CA VAL A 16 8.30 14.02 25.53
C VAL A 16 7.81 12.82 24.73
N ARG A 17 6.74 13.03 23.96
CA ARG A 17 6.22 12.06 22.99
C ARG A 17 6.63 12.44 21.58
N ALA A 18 6.68 11.46 20.68
CA ALA A 18 6.65 11.71 19.26
C ALA A 18 5.37 12.45 18.84
N THR A 19 5.36 13.02 17.63
CA THR A 19 4.24 13.85 17.13
C THR A 19 2.98 13.04 16.79
N HIS A 20 3.11 11.74 16.56
CA HIS A 20 2.02 10.85 16.13
C HIS A 20 2.07 9.52 16.88
N PRO A 21 0.92 8.85 17.07
CA PRO A 21 0.89 7.51 17.62
C PRO A 21 1.42 6.52 16.57
N ILE A 22 1.85 5.35 17.04
CA ILE A 22 2.25 4.24 16.18
C ILE A 22 1.03 3.78 15.36
N PRO A 23 1.09 3.81 14.02
CA PRO A 23 0.00 3.33 13.17
C PRO A 23 -0.23 1.83 13.32
N ALA A 24 -1.49 1.40 13.45
CA ALA A 24 -1.86 -0.01 13.53
C ALA A 24 -1.37 -0.84 12.32
N ALA A 25 -1.24 -0.20 11.15
CA ALA A 25 -0.82 -0.83 9.92
C ALA A 25 0.66 -1.25 9.87
N CYS A 26 1.50 -0.83 10.83
CA CYS A 26 2.93 -1.17 10.82
C CYS A 26 3.19 -2.68 11.02
N GLY A 27 2.34 -3.38 11.77
CA GLY A 27 2.59 -4.76 12.22
C GLY A 27 3.71 -4.83 13.25
N LEU A 28 4.93 -4.43 12.86
CA LEU A 28 6.08 -4.20 13.74
C LEU A 28 6.54 -2.75 13.59
N TYR A 29 6.61 -2.01 14.70
CA TYR A 29 7.17 -0.67 14.76
C TYR A 29 8.44 -0.68 15.61
N TYR A 30 9.47 0.06 15.21
CA TYR A 30 10.75 0.08 15.90
C TYR A 30 11.39 1.46 15.82
N PHE A 31 11.99 1.90 16.92
CA PHE A 31 12.80 3.11 16.98
C PHE A 31 13.98 2.91 17.94
N GLU A 32 15.05 3.67 17.73
CA GLU A 32 16.24 3.65 18.58
C GLU A 32 16.47 5.00 19.25
N VAL A 33 17.04 4.97 20.45
CA VAL A 33 17.46 6.15 21.19
C VAL A 33 18.92 5.96 21.57
N ARG A 34 19.78 6.83 21.06
CA ARG A 34 21.19 6.89 21.42
C ARG A 34 21.37 7.77 22.63
N ILE A 35 22.03 7.25 23.66
CA ILE A 35 22.38 8.01 24.86
C ILE A 35 23.63 8.84 24.56
N VAL A 36 23.44 10.12 24.24
CA VAL A 36 24.55 11.05 23.96
C VAL A 36 25.32 11.36 25.24
N SER A 37 24.59 11.53 26.35
CA SER A 37 25.15 11.76 27.67
C SER A 37 24.16 11.29 28.72
N LYS A 38 24.60 10.46 29.67
CA LYS A 38 23.80 10.10 30.85
C LYS A 38 23.63 11.23 31.87
N GLY A 39 24.31 12.36 31.67
CA GLY A 39 24.30 13.45 32.64
C GLY A 39 24.83 13.02 34.00
N ARG A 40 24.19 13.54 35.05
CA ARG A 40 24.61 13.31 36.44
C ARG A 40 24.31 11.88 36.90
N ASP A 41 23.03 11.51 36.92
CA ASP A 41 22.58 10.25 37.53
C ASP A 41 22.07 9.23 36.49
N GLY A 42 21.67 9.67 35.30
CA GLY A 42 21.21 8.78 34.23
C GLY A 42 19.79 8.25 34.43
N TYR A 43 18.92 9.02 35.09
CA TYR A 43 17.51 8.72 35.30
C TYR A 43 16.72 8.98 34.01
N MET A 44 16.96 8.11 33.03
CA MET A 44 16.41 8.17 31.69
C MET A 44 15.48 6.98 31.48
N GLY A 45 14.26 7.24 31.02
CA GLY A 45 13.29 6.21 30.66
C GLY A 45 12.96 6.27 29.17
N ILE A 46 12.99 5.13 28.50
CA ILE A 46 12.61 5.01 27.09
C ILE A 46 11.42 4.06 26.99
N GLY A 47 10.41 4.40 26.20
CA GLY A 47 9.28 3.51 25.97
C GLY A 47 8.11 4.19 25.29
N LEU A 48 6.92 4.00 25.87
CA LEU A 48 5.64 4.29 25.24
C LEU A 48 4.68 4.99 26.21
N SER A 49 3.81 5.84 25.69
CA SER A 49 2.69 6.38 26.46
C SER A 49 1.48 6.69 25.59
N ALA A 50 0.29 6.56 26.17
CA ALA A 50 -0.93 7.00 25.52
C ALA A 50 -1.04 8.54 25.47
N HIS A 51 -1.98 9.04 24.67
CA HIS A 51 -2.35 10.44 24.68
C HIS A 51 -2.87 10.87 26.07
N GLY A 52 -2.57 12.09 26.49
CA GLY A 52 -3.05 12.64 27.76
C GLY A 52 -2.30 12.19 29.02
N VAL A 53 -1.35 11.24 28.92
CA VAL A 53 -0.48 10.88 30.05
C VAL A 53 0.32 12.10 30.51
N ASN A 54 0.50 12.23 31.83
CA ASN A 54 1.29 13.29 32.46
C ASN A 54 2.76 13.23 32.01
N MET A 55 3.28 14.34 31.51
CA MET A 55 4.64 14.43 31.00
C MET A 55 5.66 14.88 32.05
N ASN A 56 5.26 15.14 33.30
CA ASN A 56 6.19 15.42 34.41
C ASN A 56 6.59 14.14 35.17
N ARG A 57 6.70 13.03 34.45
CA ARG A 57 6.94 11.67 34.96
C ARG A 57 7.75 10.91 33.92
N LEU A 58 8.58 9.95 34.35
CA LEU A 58 9.27 9.05 33.43
C LEU A 58 8.28 8.02 32.82
N PRO A 59 8.54 7.52 31.60
CA PRO A 59 7.68 6.51 30.97
C PRO A 59 7.56 5.27 31.85
N GLY A 60 6.33 4.72 31.96
CA GLY A 60 6.05 3.53 32.77
C GLY A 60 5.47 3.79 34.14
N TRP A 61 5.64 5.00 34.68
CA TRP A 61 5.26 5.32 36.06
C TRP A 61 3.77 5.54 36.30
N ASP A 62 3.07 6.01 35.27
CA ASP A 62 1.63 6.33 35.33
C ASP A 62 0.83 5.39 34.43
N LYS A 63 -0.47 5.28 34.67
CA LYS A 63 -1.38 4.42 33.91
C LYS A 63 -1.30 4.71 32.41
N HIS A 64 -1.29 3.65 31.59
CA HIS A 64 -1.15 3.72 30.13
C HIS A 64 0.21 4.28 29.66
N SER A 65 1.24 4.11 30.50
CA SER A 65 2.64 4.36 30.13
C SER A 65 3.49 3.13 30.46
N TYR A 66 4.53 2.93 29.66
CA TYR A 66 5.40 1.77 29.65
C TYR A 66 6.84 2.24 29.41
N GLY A 67 7.82 1.78 30.17
CA GLY A 67 9.19 2.27 30.03
C GLY A 67 10.26 1.34 30.56
N TYR A 68 11.45 1.44 29.99
CA TYR A 68 12.69 0.78 30.43
C TYR A 68 13.69 1.84 30.86
N HIS A 69 14.22 1.71 32.08
CA HIS A 69 14.98 2.75 32.76
C HIS A 69 16.46 2.41 32.83
N GLY A 70 17.30 3.43 32.64
CA GLY A 70 18.74 3.26 32.44
C GLY A 70 19.56 3.04 33.69
N ASP A 71 19.11 3.59 34.82
CA ASP A 71 19.83 3.56 36.10
C ASP A 71 19.74 2.22 36.83
N ASP A 72 18.61 1.53 36.71
CA ASP A 72 18.35 0.26 37.40
C ASP A 72 18.13 -0.93 36.44
N GLY A 73 17.96 -0.68 35.14
CA GLY A 73 17.67 -1.71 34.15
C GLY A 73 16.26 -2.30 34.26
N HIS A 74 15.36 -1.65 35.01
CA HIS A 74 14.02 -2.16 35.27
C HIS A 74 13.02 -1.72 34.18
N SER A 75 11.98 -2.55 34.02
CA SER A 75 10.79 -2.22 33.24
C SER A 75 9.68 -1.71 34.15
N PHE A 76 9.00 -0.66 33.72
CA PHE A 76 7.91 0.00 34.45
C PHE A 76 6.65 -0.05 33.59
N CYS A 77 5.59 -0.67 34.11
CA CYS A 77 4.34 -0.90 33.39
C CYS A 77 3.18 -0.33 34.20
N SER A 78 2.78 0.91 33.91
CA SER A 78 1.70 1.60 34.61
C SER A 78 1.83 1.60 36.14
N SER A 79 3.06 1.66 36.64
CA SER A 79 3.41 1.51 38.06
C SER A 79 4.69 2.27 38.36
N GLY A 80 4.74 2.96 39.51
CA GLY A 80 5.96 3.58 40.02
C GLY A 80 7.00 2.58 40.55
N THR A 81 6.65 1.30 40.63
CA THR A 81 7.56 0.21 41.04
C THR A 81 7.94 -0.61 39.81
N GLY A 82 9.22 -0.58 39.47
CA GLY A 82 9.78 -1.32 38.34
C GLY A 82 9.99 -2.80 38.66
N GLN A 83 10.18 -3.60 37.62
CA GLN A 83 10.55 -5.01 37.70
C GLN A 83 11.90 -5.24 36.99
N PRO A 84 12.79 -6.10 37.53
CA PRO A 84 14.02 -6.46 36.84
C PRO A 84 13.72 -6.96 35.43
N TYR A 85 14.43 -6.43 34.43
CA TYR A 85 14.17 -6.76 33.04
C TYR A 85 15.47 -6.91 32.23
N GLY A 86 16.28 -5.87 32.18
CA GLY A 86 17.48 -5.82 31.36
C GLY A 86 18.69 -5.25 32.12
N PRO A 87 19.84 -5.11 31.44
CA PRO A 87 20.98 -4.42 32.00
C PRO A 87 20.69 -2.92 32.19
N THR A 88 21.54 -2.21 32.92
CA THR A 88 21.53 -0.73 32.91
C THR A 88 22.05 -0.20 31.57
N PHE A 89 21.84 1.08 31.27
CA PHE A 89 22.39 1.73 30.09
C PHE A 89 22.88 3.16 30.35
N THR A 90 23.87 3.59 29.60
CA THR A 90 24.64 4.83 29.85
C THR A 90 25.09 5.49 28.54
N THR A 91 25.82 6.61 28.66
CA THR A 91 26.48 7.30 27.54
C THR A 91 27.14 6.33 26.56
N GLY A 92 26.79 6.46 25.28
CA GLY A 92 27.30 5.65 24.18
C GLY A 92 26.40 4.47 23.81
N ASP A 93 25.52 4.03 24.71
CA ASP A 93 24.57 2.94 24.40
C ASP A 93 23.48 3.40 23.42
N VAL A 94 23.02 2.46 22.61
CA VAL A 94 21.84 2.59 21.74
C VAL A 94 20.77 1.62 22.23
N ILE A 95 19.63 2.18 22.62
CA ILE A 95 18.49 1.43 23.15
C ILE A 95 17.36 1.49 22.13
N GLY A 96 16.97 0.33 21.64
CA GLY A 96 15.83 0.19 20.74
C GLY A 96 14.58 -0.23 21.49
N CYS A 97 13.43 0.21 20.99
CA CYS A 97 12.11 -0.16 21.48
C CYS A 97 11.27 -0.65 20.30
N GLY A 98 10.93 -1.94 20.34
CA GLY A 98 10.11 -2.60 19.33
C GLY A 98 8.71 -2.89 19.85
N VAL A 99 7.71 -2.60 19.02
CA VAL A 99 6.29 -2.83 19.30
C VAL A 99 5.73 -3.75 18.24
N ASN A 100 5.35 -4.96 18.64
CA ASN A 100 4.63 -5.89 17.80
C ASN A 100 3.13 -5.70 18.03
N LEU A 101 2.46 -5.17 17.01
CA LEU A 101 1.03 -4.87 17.01
C LEU A 101 0.17 -6.08 16.67
N VAL A 102 0.78 -7.20 16.23
CA VAL A 102 0.08 -8.45 15.95
C VAL A 102 -0.24 -9.18 17.25
N ASP A 103 0.72 -9.26 18.18
CA ASP A 103 0.56 -9.92 19.49
C ASP A 103 0.45 -8.93 20.66
N ASN A 104 0.47 -7.62 20.37
CA ASN A 104 0.42 -6.52 21.34
C ASN A 104 1.53 -6.62 22.41
N THR A 105 2.76 -6.88 21.96
CA THR A 105 3.95 -6.96 22.83
C THR A 105 4.95 -5.85 22.55
N CYS A 106 5.80 -5.57 23.53
CA CYS A 106 6.94 -4.68 23.38
C CYS A 106 8.21 -5.35 23.92
N PHE A 107 9.30 -5.14 23.20
CA PHE A 107 10.64 -5.57 23.57
C PHE A 107 11.61 -4.40 23.47
N TYR A 108 12.76 -4.55 24.10
CA TYR A 108 13.87 -3.63 23.95
C TYR A 108 15.09 -4.34 23.38
N THR A 109 15.98 -3.55 22.81
CA THR A 109 17.30 -3.99 22.36
C THR A 109 18.35 -3.07 22.97
N LYS A 110 19.53 -3.60 23.27
CA LYS A 110 20.70 -2.80 23.64
C LYS A 110 21.84 -3.10 22.69
N ASN A 111 22.35 -2.08 22.02
CA ASN A 111 23.49 -2.17 21.10
C ASN A 111 23.33 -3.32 20.08
N GLY A 112 22.14 -3.45 19.48
CA GLY A 112 21.84 -4.51 18.51
C GLY A 112 21.49 -5.88 19.10
N HIS A 113 21.39 -6.02 20.42
CA HIS A 113 21.00 -7.28 21.07
C HIS A 113 19.60 -7.22 21.66
N HIS A 114 18.75 -8.18 21.31
CA HIS A 114 17.38 -8.31 21.81
C HIS A 114 17.35 -8.73 23.29
N LEU A 115 16.59 -8.01 24.12
CA LEU A 115 16.52 -8.21 25.58
C LEU A 115 15.30 -9.02 26.04
N GLY A 116 14.49 -9.52 25.11
CA GLY A 116 13.25 -10.23 25.43
C GLY A 116 12.04 -9.30 25.57
N ILE A 117 10.86 -9.90 25.73
CA ILE A 117 9.60 -9.16 25.85
C ILE A 117 9.52 -8.48 27.23
N ALA A 118 9.36 -7.16 27.25
CA ALA A 118 9.13 -6.38 28.46
C ALA A 118 7.64 -6.31 28.82
N PHE A 119 6.78 -6.10 27.82
CA PHE A 119 5.35 -5.86 28.04
C PHE A 119 4.48 -6.70 27.11
N ARG A 120 3.29 -7.08 27.60
CA ARG A 120 2.27 -7.82 26.85
C ARG A 120 0.91 -7.14 27.04
N GLY A 121 0.01 -7.31 26.08
CA GLY A 121 -1.34 -6.74 26.15
C GLY A 121 -1.33 -5.21 26.07
N LEU A 122 -0.44 -4.64 25.25
CA LEU A 122 -0.37 -3.20 25.06
C LEU A 122 -1.66 -2.65 24.42
N PRO A 123 -2.15 -1.48 24.86
CA PRO A 123 -3.25 -0.81 24.20
C PRO A 123 -2.80 -0.21 22.85
N PRO A 124 -3.73 0.05 21.92
CA PRO A 124 -3.43 0.74 20.67
C PRO A 124 -3.11 2.23 20.90
N ASN A 125 -2.66 2.91 19.84
CA ASN A 125 -2.44 4.37 19.81
C ASN A 125 -1.41 4.88 20.83
N LEU A 126 -0.37 4.07 21.08
CA LEU A 126 0.78 4.48 21.88
C LEU A 126 1.75 5.34 21.08
N TYR A 127 2.40 6.27 21.76
CA TYR A 127 3.41 7.15 21.21
C TYR A 127 4.78 6.73 21.73
N PRO A 128 5.83 6.72 20.90
CA PRO A 128 7.20 6.69 21.39
C PRO A 128 7.44 7.83 22.38
N THR A 129 8.02 7.51 23.53
CA THR A 129 8.22 8.45 24.63
C THR A 129 9.62 8.29 25.22
N VAL A 130 10.26 9.42 25.49
CA VAL A 130 11.51 9.51 26.24
C VAL A 130 11.27 10.42 27.43
N GLY A 131 11.76 10.00 28.60
CA GLY A 131 11.82 10.83 29.80
C GLY A 131 13.24 10.97 30.32
N LEU A 132 13.55 12.18 30.78
CA LEU A 132 14.82 12.56 31.40
C LEU A 132 14.50 13.24 32.74
N GLN A 133 15.40 13.18 33.71
CA GLN A 133 15.16 13.74 35.05
C GLN A 133 16.36 14.54 35.60
N THR A 134 17.60 14.22 35.22
CA THR A 134 18.78 14.88 35.81
C THR A 134 19.54 15.77 34.83
N PRO A 135 20.23 16.82 35.32
CA PRO A 135 20.96 17.74 34.45
C PRO A 135 22.01 17.02 33.61
N GLY A 136 22.17 17.48 32.36
CA GLY A 136 23.20 16.98 31.45
C GLY A 136 22.83 15.67 30.74
N GLU A 137 21.64 15.12 30.99
CA GLU A 137 21.08 14.03 30.21
C GLU A 137 20.74 14.52 28.79
N VAL A 138 21.26 13.81 27.80
CA VAL A 138 21.06 14.12 26.39
C VAL A 138 20.89 12.81 25.63
N VAL A 139 19.84 12.75 24.81
CA VAL A 139 19.56 11.60 23.94
C VAL A 139 19.11 12.05 22.55
N ASP A 140 19.41 11.20 21.56
CA ASP A 140 19.00 11.38 20.16
C ASP A 140 18.11 10.21 19.75
N ALA A 141 16.93 10.51 19.21
CA ALA A 141 15.99 9.51 18.73
C ALA A 141 16.14 9.31 17.21
N ASN A 142 16.20 8.05 16.79
CA ASN A 142 16.17 7.59 15.42
C ASN A 142 14.83 6.85 15.20
N PHE A 143 13.95 7.45 14.42
CA PHE A 143 12.67 6.87 13.98
C PHE A 143 12.77 6.28 12.55
N GLY A 144 13.99 5.95 12.10
CA GLY A 144 14.29 5.45 10.76
C GLY A 144 14.99 6.47 9.85
N GLN A 145 15.44 7.61 10.38
CA GLN A 145 16.25 8.58 9.61
C GLN A 145 17.67 8.06 9.34
N GLN A 146 18.15 7.11 10.15
CA GLN A 146 19.44 6.45 10.01
C GLN A 146 19.25 4.92 10.11
N PRO A 147 20.18 4.11 9.56
CA PRO A 147 20.18 2.67 9.78
C PRO A 147 20.15 2.35 11.28
N PHE A 148 19.35 1.35 11.65
CA PHE A 148 19.30 0.87 13.02
C PHE A 148 20.52 0.02 13.35
N VAL A 149 20.93 0.03 14.63
CA VAL A 149 21.97 -0.87 15.14
C VAL A 149 21.45 -2.31 15.23
N PHE A 150 20.18 -2.48 15.60
CA PHE A 150 19.50 -3.77 15.53
C PHE A 150 19.06 -4.10 14.10
N ASP A 151 19.28 -5.35 13.67
CA ASP A 151 18.77 -5.86 12.40
C ASP A 151 17.26 -6.15 12.50
N ILE A 152 16.49 -5.06 12.48
CA ILE A 152 15.02 -5.12 12.51
C ILE A 152 14.44 -5.72 11.22
N GLU A 153 15.18 -5.64 10.10
CA GLU A 153 14.75 -6.17 8.81
C GLU A 153 14.73 -7.71 8.82
N ASP A 154 15.70 -8.35 9.46
CA ASP A 154 15.70 -9.80 9.68
C ASP A 154 14.50 -10.24 10.51
N MET A 155 14.21 -9.56 11.62
CA MET A 155 13.03 -9.85 12.44
C MET A 155 11.72 -9.67 11.67
N LEU A 156 11.61 -8.62 10.84
CA LEU A 156 10.45 -8.39 10.00
C LEU A 156 10.27 -9.51 8.96
N ARG A 157 11.37 -9.98 8.34
CA ARG A 157 11.36 -11.13 7.43
C ARG A 157 10.90 -12.40 8.13
N GLU A 158 11.41 -12.68 9.33
CA GLU A 158 11.00 -13.85 10.11
C GLU A 158 9.52 -13.80 10.49
N LEU A 159 9.02 -12.65 10.93
CA LEU A 159 7.60 -12.45 11.25
C LEU A 159 6.72 -12.68 10.03
N ARG A 160 7.07 -12.10 8.87
CA ARG A 160 6.33 -12.31 7.61
C ARG A 160 6.32 -13.78 7.21
N ALA A 161 7.46 -14.47 7.30
CA ALA A 161 7.56 -15.89 6.98
C ALA A 161 6.72 -16.77 7.92
N ARG A 162 6.67 -16.43 9.22
CA ARG A 162 5.84 -17.13 10.21
C ARG A 162 4.35 -16.90 9.95
N THR A 163 3.95 -15.65 9.69
CA THR A 163 2.56 -15.31 9.37
C THR A 163 2.11 -15.97 8.08
N ARG A 164 2.95 -15.99 7.03
CA ARG A 164 2.64 -16.68 5.77
C ARG A 164 2.41 -18.17 5.99
N ARG A 165 3.33 -18.85 6.70
CA ARG A 165 3.15 -20.26 7.06
C ARG A 165 1.86 -20.52 7.84
N ALA A 166 1.54 -19.66 8.81
CA ALA A 166 0.31 -19.80 9.59
C ALA A 166 -0.96 -19.62 8.73
N ILE A 167 -0.92 -18.82 7.67
CA ILE A 167 -2.01 -18.68 6.70
C ILE A 167 -2.10 -19.91 5.80
N ASP A 168 -0.97 -20.38 5.26
CA ASP A 168 -0.91 -21.52 4.35
C ASP A 168 -1.31 -22.83 5.04
N GLU A 169 -0.93 -22.99 6.30
CA GLU A 169 -1.26 -24.14 7.15
C GLU A 169 -2.60 -23.97 7.88
N PHE A 170 -3.30 -22.84 7.69
CA PHE A 170 -4.54 -22.59 8.40
C PHE A 170 -5.58 -23.66 8.03
N PRO A 171 -6.12 -24.41 9.01
CA PRO A 171 -7.05 -25.49 8.72
C PRO A 171 -8.32 -24.89 8.13
N LEU A 172 -8.58 -25.18 6.86
CA LEU A 172 -9.88 -24.90 6.26
C LEU A 172 -10.90 -25.87 6.87
N PRO A 173 -12.10 -25.41 7.27
CA PRO A 173 -13.13 -26.27 7.84
C PRO A 173 -13.35 -27.52 6.96
N GLU A 174 -13.17 -28.69 7.56
CA GLU A 174 -13.33 -30.01 6.91
C GLU A 174 -14.79 -30.35 6.56
N GLU A 175 -15.71 -29.39 6.56
CA GLU A 175 -17.05 -29.58 6.00
C GLU A 175 -16.96 -29.70 4.46
N GLN A 176 -16.38 -30.82 4.04
CA GLN A 176 -16.74 -31.66 2.91
C GLN A 176 -16.93 -30.93 1.59
N GLY A 177 -15.84 -30.40 1.05
CA GLY A 177 -15.84 -29.97 -0.34
C GLY A 177 -16.55 -28.63 -0.58
N GLN A 178 -17.07 -27.97 0.45
CA GLN A 178 -17.82 -26.71 0.27
C GLN A 178 -16.96 -25.61 -0.34
N TRP A 179 -15.68 -25.49 0.07
CA TRP A 179 -14.80 -24.47 -0.49
C TRP A 179 -14.33 -24.82 -1.90
N GLN A 180 -14.03 -26.10 -2.20
CA GLN A 180 -13.71 -26.53 -3.56
C GLN A 180 -14.92 -26.31 -4.49
N GLN A 181 -16.12 -26.67 -4.04
CA GLN A 181 -17.35 -26.40 -4.78
C GLN A 181 -17.59 -24.90 -4.96
N ALA A 182 -17.33 -24.08 -3.95
CA ALA A 182 -17.43 -22.63 -4.05
C ALA A 182 -16.44 -22.07 -5.08
N LEU A 183 -15.17 -22.50 -5.05
CA LEU A 183 -14.18 -22.11 -6.05
C LEU A 183 -14.57 -22.59 -7.45
N HIS A 184 -14.98 -23.84 -7.60
CA HIS A 184 -15.43 -24.36 -8.89
C HIS A 184 -16.64 -23.58 -9.40
N ARG A 185 -17.59 -23.23 -8.53
CA ARG A 185 -18.73 -22.39 -8.88
C ARG A 185 -18.29 -20.99 -9.31
N MET A 186 -17.37 -20.35 -8.58
CA MET A 186 -16.81 -19.04 -8.93
C MET A 186 -16.11 -19.05 -10.29
N VAL A 187 -15.29 -20.07 -10.56
CA VAL A 187 -14.61 -20.23 -11.86
C VAL A 187 -15.64 -20.49 -12.97
N SER A 188 -16.62 -21.36 -12.72
CA SER A 188 -17.68 -21.66 -13.69
C SER A 188 -18.50 -20.41 -14.05
N THR A 189 -18.97 -19.65 -13.06
CA THR A 189 -19.74 -18.42 -13.30
C THR A 189 -18.91 -17.36 -14.02
N TYR A 190 -17.62 -17.23 -13.72
CA TYR A 190 -16.71 -16.36 -14.47
C TYR A 190 -16.60 -16.78 -15.95
N LEU A 191 -16.36 -18.07 -16.22
CA LEU A 191 -16.22 -18.58 -17.59
C LEU A 191 -17.50 -18.39 -18.41
N VAL A 192 -18.66 -18.66 -17.79
CA VAL A 192 -19.98 -18.46 -18.39
C VAL A 192 -20.22 -16.97 -18.63
N HIS A 193 -20.01 -16.11 -17.63
CA HIS A 193 -20.22 -14.67 -17.71
C HIS A 193 -19.37 -14.01 -18.81
N HIS A 194 -18.12 -14.44 -19.02
CA HIS A 194 -17.26 -13.87 -20.05
C HIS A 194 -17.37 -14.53 -21.43
N GLY A 195 -18.28 -15.50 -21.61
CA GLY A 195 -18.52 -16.12 -22.92
C GLY A 195 -17.49 -17.16 -23.33
N TYR A 196 -16.68 -17.67 -22.39
CA TYR A 196 -15.66 -18.69 -22.64
C TYR A 196 -16.27 -20.09 -22.76
N CYS A 197 -17.16 -20.27 -23.74
CA CYS A 197 -18.03 -21.45 -23.88
C CYS A 197 -17.27 -22.79 -23.87
N SER A 198 -16.25 -22.95 -24.71
CA SER A 198 -15.48 -24.19 -24.82
C SER A 198 -14.78 -24.55 -23.49
N THR A 199 -14.20 -23.54 -22.82
CA THR A 199 -13.52 -23.70 -21.53
C THR A 199 -14.53 -23.99 -20.42
N ALA A 200 -15.66 -23.29 -20.38
CA ALA A 200 -16.74 -23.54 -19.41
C ALA A 200 -17.26 -24.98 -19.52
N GLN A 201 -17.45 -25.49 -20.74
CA GLN A 201 -17.87 -26.86 -20.97
C GLN A 201 -16.82 -27.89 -20.56
N ALA A 202 -15.54 -27.64 -20.86
CA ALA A 202 -14.45 -28.51 -20.42
C ALA A 202 -14.34 -28.53 -18.89
N PHE A 203 -14.44 -27.37 -18.25
CA PHE A 203 -14.40 -27.20 -16.81
C PHE A 203 -15.59 -27.86 -16.10
N SER A 204 -16.80 -27.69 -16.63
CA SER A 204 -18.02 -28.37 -16.15
C SER A 204 -17.87 -29.89 -16.18
N ARG A 205 -17.34 -30.45 -17.28
CA ARG A 205 -17.06 -31.90 -17.38
C ARG A 205 -16.04 -32.39 -16.35
N ALA A 206 -15.01 -31.60 -16.08
CA ALA A 206 -13.94 -31.98 -15.14
C ALA A 206 -14.36 -31.87 -13.68
N THR A 207 -15.23 -30.91 -13.35
CA THR A 207 -15.58 -30.55 -11.95
C THR A 207 -16.98 -30.97 -11.52
N GLY A 208 -17.82 -31.41 -12.46
CA GLY A 208 -19.24 -31.70 -12.21
C GLY A 208 -20.11 -30.46 -11.97
N GLN A 209 -19.57 -29.24 -12.17
CA GLN A 209 -20.33 -28.01 -11.97
C GLN A 209 -21.39 -27.81 -13.07
N PRO A 210 -22.64 -27.51 -12.72
CA PRO A 210 -23.66 -27.20 -13.70
C PRO A 210 -23.40 -25.84 -14.34
N ILE A 211 -23.79 -25.71 -15.60
CA ILE A 211 -23.84 -24.42 -16.32
C ILE A 211 -25.30 -23.95 -16.26
N ASP A 212 -25.56 -22.93 -15.46
CA ASP A 212 -26.91 -22.35 -15.25
C ASP A 212 -27.22 -21.24 -16.28
N GLU A 213 -26.83 -21.46 -17.53
CA GLU A 213 -27.17 -20.61 -18.67
C GLU A 213 -27.20 -21.47 -19.93
N ASP A 214 -28.11 -21.16 -20.86
CA ASP A 214 -28.13 -21.83 -22.15
C ASP A 214 -26.82 -21.60 -22.92
N ILE A 215 -26.24 -22.69 -23.42
CA ILE A 215 -25.02 -22.69 -24.25
C ILE A 215 -25.19 -21.78 -25.47
N ALA A 216 -26.40 -21.70 -26.05
CA ALA A 216 -26.66 -20.81 -27.17
C ALA A 216 -26.55 -19.33 -26.76
N SER A 217 -27.05 -18.96 -25.57
CA SER A 217 -26.88 -17.60 -25.02
C SER A 217 -25.40 -17.24 -24.85
N ILE A 218 -24.59 -18.16 -24.30
CA ILE A 218 -23.14 -17.95 -24.12
C ILE A 218 -22.46 -17.74 -25.48
N LYS A 219 -22.78 -18.55 -26.49
CA LYS A 219 -22.25 -18.44 -27.86
C LYS A 219 -22.70 -17.17 -28.57
N ASN A 220 -23.93 -16.74 -28.33
CA ASN A 220 -24.49 -15.49 -28.86
C ASN A 220 -23.68 -14.30 -28.33
N ARG A 221 -23.45 -14.23 -27.02
CA ARG A 221 -22.59 -13.21 -26.40
C ARG A 221 -21.16 -13.27 -26.93
N GLN A 222 -20.59 -14.47 -27.06
CA GLN A 222 -19.26 -14.67 -27.66
C GLN A 222 -19.18 -14.13 -29.10
N ARG A 223 -20.21 -14.37 -29.92
CA ARG A 223 -20.27 -13.90 -31.31
C ARG A 223 -20.33 -12.38 -31.38
N VAL A 224 -21.21 -11.75 -30.60
CA VAL A 224 -21.34 -10.29 -30.53
C VAL A 224 -20.02 -9.67 -30.07
N SER A 225 -19.43 -10.16 -28.97
CA SER A 225 -18.14 -9.67 -28.47
C SER A 225 -17.02 -9.80 -29.49
N LYS A 226 -16.97 -10.91 -30.24
CA LYS A 226 -15.97 -11.11 -31.29
C LYS A 226 -16.10 -10.06 -32.41
N LEU A 227 -17.32 -9.74 -32.83
CA LEU A 227 -17.57 -8.70 -33.85
C LEU A 227 -17.14 -7.32 -33.35
N VAL A 228 -17.46 -7.00 -32.09
CA VAL A 228 -17.05 -5.73 -31.46
C VAL A 228 -15.52 -5.61 -31.40
N VAL A 229 -14.83 -6.66 -30.92
CA VAL A 229 -13.36 -6.69 -30.81
C VAL A 229 -12.68 -6.67 -32.18
N SER A 230 -13.28 -7.29 -33.20
CA SER A 230 -12.74 -7.24 -34.57
C SER A 230 -13.04 -5.93 -35.31
N GLY A 231 -13.68 -4.95 -34.66
CA GLY A 231 -14.03 -3.67 -35.27
C GLY A 231 -15.21 -3.71 -36.24
N ARG A 232 -15.92 -4.85 -36.36
CA ARG A 232 -17.09 -5.02 -37.24
C ARG A 232 -18.37 -4.63 -36.50
N ILE A 233 -18.47 -3.35 -36.16
CA ILE A 233 -19.49 -2.85 -35.23
C ILE A 233 -20.88 -2.83 -35.87
N GLY A 234 -20.97 -2.57 -37.18
CA GLY A 234 -22.25 -2.64 -37.92
C GLY A 234 -22.91 -4.00 -37.78
N GLU A 235 -22.16 -5.07 -38.08
CA GLU A 235 -22.63 -6.44 -37.91
C GLU A 235 -22.87 -6.81 -36.44
N ALA A 236 -22.10 -6.26 -35.50
CA ALA A 236 -22.34 -6.45 -34.07
C ALA A 236 -23.71 -5.89 -33.65
N ILE A 237 -24.07 -4.69 -34.12
CA ILE A 237 -25.36 -4.05 -33.84
C ILE A 237 -26.52 -4.86 -34.44
N GLU A 238 -26.40 -5.28 -35.70
CA GLU A 238 -27.42 -6.10 -36.36
C GLU A 238 -27.61 -7.45 -35.66
N THR A 239 -26.50 -8.12 -35.33
CA THR A 239 -26.51 -9.40 -34.62
C THR A 239 -27.15 -9.23 -33.24
N THR A 240 -26.86 -8.17 -32.50
CA THR A 240 -27.48 -7.91 -31.20
C THR A 240 -28.99 -7.65 -31.32
N ARG A 241 -29.44 -6.87 -32.31
CA ARG A 241 -30.89 -6.64 -32.55
C ARG A 241 -31.63 -7.93 -32.91
N ALA A 242 -31.01 -8.78 -33.72
CA ALA A 242 -31.59 -10.05 -34.12
C ALA A 242 -31.70 -11.04 -32.95
N LEU A 243 -30.68 -11.10 -32.09
CA LEU A 243 -30.62 -12.05 -30.97
C LEU A 243 -31.37 -11.55 -29.72
N TYR A 244 -31.42 -10.24 -29.50
CA TYR A 244 -32.03 -9.61 -28.33
C TYR A 244 -32.89 -8.39 -28.74
N PRO A 245 -34.09 -8.63 -29.32
CA PRO A 245 -34.95 -7.55 -29.80
C PRO A 245 -35.33 -6.58 -28.67
N GLY A 246 -35.23 -5.26 -28.93
CA GLY A 246 -35.59 -4.22 -27.96
C GLY A 246 -34.48 -3.88 -26.96
N LEU A 247 -33.34 -4.59 -26.93
CA LEU A 247 -32.25 -4.31 -26.01
C LEU A 247 -31.61 -2.94 -26.27
N LEU A 248 -31.25 -2.67 -27.54
CA LEU A 248 -30.59 -1.42 -27.93
C LEU A 248 -31.57 -0.24 -27.98
N GLU A 249 -32.85 -0.52 -28.20
CA GLU A 249 -33.91 0.49 -28.17
C GLU A 249 -34.24 0.92 -26.74
N ARG A 250 -34.07 0.04 -25.76
CA ARG A 250 -34.24 0.35 -24.34
C ARG A 250 -33.00 1.02 -23.72
N ASP A 251 -31.82 0.68 -24.20
CA ASP A 251 -30.54 1.22 -23.72
C ASP A 251 -29.91 2.14 -24.77
N HIS A 252 -30.35 3.40 -24.77
CA HIS A 252 -29.88 4.41 -25.71
C HIS A 252 -28.40 4.76 -25.53
N ASP A 253 -27.86 4.67 -24.32
CA ASP A 253 -26.45 4.95 -24.04
C ASP A 253 -25.56 3.87 -24.66
N LEU A 254 -25.92 2.60 -24.51
CA LEU A 254 -25.23 1.49 -25.17
C LEU A 254 -25.30 1.61 -26.69
N LEU A 255 -26.47 1.93 -27.25
CA LEU A 255 -26.63 2.14 -28.68
C LEU A 255 -25.78 3.31 -29.19
N PHE A 256 -25.72 4.41 -28.44
CA PHE A 256 -24.87 5.56 -28.77
C PHE A 256 -23.39 5.18 -28.76
N LEU A 257 -22.93 4.46 -27.73
CA LEU A 257 -21.54 3.99 -27.64
C LEU A 257 -21.16 3.07 -28.80
N LEU A 258 -22.05 2.14 -29.16
CA LEU A 258 -21.85 1.26 -30.31
C LEU A 258 -21.82 2.05 -31.62
N LYS A 259 -22.71 3.04 -31.81
CA LYS A 259 -22.72 3.89 -33.02
C LYS A 259 -21.49 4.80 -33.11
N TYR A 260 -21.04 5.36 -31.99
CA TYR A 260 -19.80 6.10 -31.92
C TYR A 260 -18.61 5.21 -32.29
N ARG A 261 -18.53 4.00 -31.72
CA ARG A 261 -17.48 3.04 -32.07
C ARG A 261 -17.56 2.63 -33.53
N GLN A 262 -18.76 2.43 -34.08
CA GLN A 262 -18.97 2.16 -35.50
C GLN A 262 -18.36 3.26 -36.38
N PHE A 263 -18.62 4.54 -36.07
CA PHE A 263 -18.02 5.66 -36.81
C PHE A 263 -16.49 5.63 -36.78
N VAL A 264 -15.88 5.38 -35.61
CA VAL A 264 -14.42 5.28 -35.48
C VAL A 264 -13.86 4.13 -36.34
N GLU A 265 -14.48 2.96 -36.31
CA GLU A 265 -14.01 1.79 -37.09
C GLU A 265 -14.27 1.94 -38.60
N MET A 266 -15.34 2.63 -39.01
CA MET A 266 -15.56 3.01 -40.41
C MET A 266 -14.45 3.94 -40.92
N VAL A 267 -14.03 4.92 -40.11
CA VAL A 267 -12.91 5.83 -40.45
C VAL A 267 -11.57 5.07 -40.50
N ASN A 268 -11.37 4.08 -39.64
CA ASN A 268 -10.18 3.23 -39.63
C ASN A 268 -10.18 2.14 -40.73
N GLY A 269 -11.31 1.93 -41.42
CA GLY A 269 -11.46 0.97 -42.52
C GLY A 269 -11.70 -0.49 -42.10
N SER A 270 -11.94 -0.74 -40.82
CA SER A 270 -12.18 -2.06 -40.21
C SER A 270 -13.64 -2.50 -40.29
N ASP A 271 -14.58 -1.55 -40.41
CA ASP A 271 -16.02 -1.81 -40.56
C ASP A 271 -16.47 -1.44 -41.98
N GLN A 272 -16.29 -2.36 -42.93
CA GLN A 272 -16.77 -2.18 -44.31
C GLN A 272 -18.18 -2.77 -44.45
N GLU A 273 -19.18 -1.94 -44.76
CA GLU A 273 -20.53 -2.39 -45.06
C GLU A 273 -20.52 -3.31 -46.30
N GLY A 274 -20.80 -4.58 -46.07
CA GLY A 274 -20.90 -5.58 -47.13
C GLY A 274 -22.17 -5.38 -47.95
N GLY A 275 -22.07 -4.65 -49.07
CA GLY A 275 -23.00 -4.80 -50.19
C GLY A 275 -23.44 -3.53 -50.91
N GLU A 276 -22.53 -2.84 -51.61
CA GLU A 276 -22.76 -2.31 -52.95
C GLU A 276 -21.41 -1.94 -53.57
N LYS A 277 -21.19 -2.30 -54.85
CA LYS A 277 -20.01 -1.86 -55.61
C LYS A 277 -20.10 -0.35 -55.80
N ALA A 278 -19.65 0.43 -54.83
CA ALA A 278 -19.40 1.85 -55.01
C ALA A 278 -17.94 2.04 -55.42
N ASN A 279 -17.77 2.48 -56.66
CA ASN A 279 -16.51 2.96 -57.22
C ASN A 279 -15.76 3.83 -56.21
N GLY A 280 -14.46 3.61 -56.12
CA GLY A 280 -13.57 4.31 -55.20
C GLY A 280 -13.73 5.82 -55.28
N VAL A 281 -13.99 6.42 -54.13
CA VAL A 281 -13.63 7.80 -53.85
C VAL A 281 -12.83 7.77 -52.56
N ALA A 282 -11.52 7.81 -52.71
CA ALA A 282 -10.63 8.17 -51.61
C ALA A 282 -10.98 9.60 -51.19
N THR A 283 -11.50 9.77 -49.99
CA THR A 283 -11.60 11.09 -49.35
C THR A 283 -10.24 11.48 -48.80
N SER A 284 -9.35 11.86 -49.71
CA SER A 284 -8.16 12.64 -49.39
C SER A 284 -8.59 14.07 -49.04
N VAL A 285 -8.72 14.38 -47.75
CA VAL A 285 -8.88 15.75 -47.26
C VAL A 285 -7.63 16.17 -46.48
N ILE A 286 -6.50 16.26 -47.17
CA ILE A 286 -5.39 17.15 -46.79
C ILE A 286 -4.79 17.70 -48.08
N SER A 287 -4.39 18.98 -48.04
CA SER A 287 -3.78 19.82 -49.09
C SER A 287 -4.77 20.37 -50.12
N HIS A 288 -5.02 21.68 -50.22
CA HIS A 288 -4.05 22.75 -50.45
C HIS A 288 -4.54 24.11 -49.90
N THR A 289 -3.63 24.91 -49.33
CA THR A 289 -3.38 26.31 -49.76
C THR A 289 -2.01 26.79 -49.26
N SER A 290 -1.03 26.78 -50.15
CA SER A 290 0.01 27.81 -50.25
C SER A 290 -0.06 28.27 -51.72
N ARG A 291 -0.05 29.56 -52.08
CA ARG A 291 1.00 30.55 -51.81
C ARG A 291 0.55 31.98 -52.21
N ALA A 292 0.95 32.94 -51.38
CA ALA A 292 1.23 34.39 -51.47
C ALA A 292 0.91 35.24 -52.74
N PRO A 293 0.89 36.59 -52.60
CA PRO A 293 2.13 37.32 -52.87
C PRO A 293 2.47 38.43 -51.86
N SER A 294 3.73 38.87 -51.97
CA SER A 294 4.51 39.75 -51.11
C SER A 294 4.28 41.24 -51.40
N ALA A 295 4.42 42.11 -50.38
CA ALA A 295 4.86 43.49 -50.54
C ALA A 295 5.60 43.99 -49.28
N ASN A 296 6.77 44.59 -49.51
CA ASN A 296 7.75 45.13 -48.57
C ASN A 296 7.26 46.28 -47.68
N GLY A 297 7.91 46.48 -46.53
CA GLY A 297 7.98 47.78 -45.88
C GLY A 297 8.48 47.82 -44.43
N HIS A 298 9.80 47.99 -44.26
CA HIS A 298 10.49 48.70 -43.17
C HIS A 298 10.30 48.33 -41.68
N SER A 299 11.44 48.03 -41.05
CA SER A 299 11.67 47.97 -39.61
C SER A 299 12.21 49.31 -39.07
N ASP A 300 11.65 49.81 -37.96
CA ASP A 300 12.44 50.28 -36.82
C ASP A 300 11.60 50.55 -35.55
N LYS A 301 12.10 49.98 -34.44
CA LYS A 301 12.07 50.40 -33.02
C LYS A 301 10.77 50.95 -32.39
N HIS A 302 10.26 50.23 -31.37
CA HIS A 302 10.32 50.72 -29.98
C HIS A 302 10.00 49.65 -28.93
N THR A 303 10.73 49.79 -27.83
CA THR A 303 10.68 49.23 -26.48
C THR A 303 9.29 49.06 -25.83
N ASN A 304 9.08 48.00 -25.05
CA ASN A 304 8.84 48.09 -23.59
C ASN A 304 8.52 46.74 -22.92
N GLU A 305 9.40 46.38 -21.99
CA GLU A 305 9.19 45.90 -20.63
C GLU A 305 7.72 45.75 -20.12
N CYS A 306 7.37 44.58 -19.56
CA CYS A 306 6.45 44.50 -18.41
C CYS A 306 6.58 43.16 -17.64
N THR A 307 7.35 43.26 -16.56
CA THR A 307 7.15 42.77 -15.19
C THR A 307 6.18 41.63 -14.88
N ARG A 308 6.75 40.64 -14.17
CA ARG A 308 6.11 39.54 -13.44
C ARG A 308 5.22 40.02 -12.28
N ILE A 309 4.11 39.32 -12.06
CA ILE A 309 3.50 39.16 -10.73
C ILE A 309 3.18 37.68 -10.51
N SER A 310 3.73 37.15 -9.42
CA SER A 310 3.63 35.79 -8.92
C SER A 310 2.42 35.60 -7.98
N GLY A 311 1.73 34.47 -8.11
CA GLY A 311 0.81 33.90 -7.13
C GLY A 311 1.13 32.41 -6.88
N PRO A 312 0.78 31.84 -5.70
CA PRO A 312 1.54 30.75 -5.08
C PRO A 312 1.12 29.34 -5.54
N THR A 313 2.12 28.47 -5.70
CA THR A 313 1.98 27.03 -5.95
C THR A 313 2.02 26.23 -4.64
N SER A 314 1.03 25.37 -4.44
CA SER A 314 0.97 24.33 -3.41
C SER A 314 2.06 23.27 -3.60
N PRO A 315 2.58 22.64 -2.52
CA PRO A 315 3.64 21.65 -2.62
C PRO A 315 3.13 20.27 -3.04
N GLN A 316 3.97 19.62 -3.84
CA GLN A 316 3.78 18.32 -4.47
C GLN A 316 3.93 17.17 -3.47
N ASN A 317 3.10 16.13 -3.67
CA ASN A 317 3.21 14.82 -3.05
C ASN A 317 4.56 14.17 -3.37
N GLY A 318 5.30 13.79 -2.32
CA GLY A 318 6.46 12.92 -2.42
C GLY A 318 6.05 11.49 -2.76
N SER A 319 6.71 10.95 -3.77
CA SER A 319 6.47 9.63 -4.35
C SER A 319 6.82 8.51 -3.36
N LEU A 320 5.89 7.59 -3.17
CA LEU A 320 6.04 6.32 -2.48
C LEU A 320 6.81 5.37 -3.42
N MET A 321 8.05 5.01 -3.08
CA MET A 321 8.81 3.99 -3.78
C MET A 321 8.21 2.62 -3.46
N MET A 322 7.37 2.12 -4.36
CA MET A 322 6.99 0.71 -4.44
C MET A 322 8.15 -0.02 -5.11
N VAL A 323 8.88 -0.84 -4.36
CA VAL A 323 9.83 -1.79 -4.95
C VAL A 323 9.00 -2.96 -5.46
N GLY A 324 8.94 -3.11 -6.79
CA GLY A 324 8.30 -4.23 -7.45
C GLY A 324 9.16 -5.49 -7.31
N ASP A 325 8.51 -6.59 -6.94
CA ASP A 325 9.10 -7.92 -6.97
C ASP A 325 9.48 -8.29 -8.42
N GLN A 326 10.76 -8.58 -8.66
CA GLN A 326 11.21 -9.32 -9.83
C GLN A 326 11.53 -10.74 -9.36
N GLU A 327 10.66 -11.68 -9.71
CA GLU A 327 10.93 -13.12 -9.63
C GLU A 327 11.86 -13.50 -10.78
N GLU A 328 13.08 -13.96 -10.46
CA GLU A 328 13.93 -14.72 -11.40
C GLU A 328 13.63 -16.21 -11.22
N ASP A 329 12.91 -16.79 -12.18
CA ASP A 329 12.80 -18.24 -12.37
C ASP A 329 14.09 -18.77 -12.99
N GLN A 330 14.87 -19.54 -12.23
CA GLN A 330 15.92 -20.39 -12.79
C GLN A 330 15.38 -21.81 -13.04
N GLU A 331 15.17 -22.14 -14.31
CA GLU A 331 15.01 -23.50 -14.83
C GLU A 331 16.22 -24.37 -14.47
N ASN A 332 16.01 -25.40 -13.66
CA ASN A 332 16.98 -26.49 -13.48
C ASN A 332 16.58 -27.65 -14.40
N THR A 333 17.21 -27.73 -15.57
CA THR A 333 17.14 -28.91 -16.45
C THR A 333 17.99 -30.03 -15.86
N GLY A 334 17.37 -31.16 -15.56
CA GLY A 334 18.07 -32.36 -15.14
C GLY A 334 18.92 -32.98 -16.25
N GLU A 335 20.02 -33.62 -15.85
CA GLU A 335 20.69 -34.65 -16.64
C GLU A 335 20.73 -35.96 -15.85
N ARG A 336 20.23 -37.00 -16.52
CA ARG A 336 20.37 -38.41 -16.18
C ARG A 336 21.85 -38.82 -16.31
N THR A 337 22.35 -39.56 -15.33
CA THR A 337 22.96 -40.90 -15.51
C THR A 337 22.91 -41.65 -14.20
#